data_AF-A0A1A0HHT0-F1
#
_entry.id   AF-A0A1A0HHT0-F1
#
_cell.length_a   1.000
_cell.length_b   1.000
_cell.length_c   1.000
_cell.angle_alpha   90.00
_cell.angle_beta   90.00
_cell.angle_gamma   90.00
#
_symmetry.space_group_name_H-M   'P 1'
#
loop_
_entity.id
_entity.type
_entity.pdbx_description
1 polymer ?
#
loop_
_entity_poly.entity_id
_entity_poly.type
_entity_poly.pdbx_seq_one_letter_code
_entity_poly.pdbx_strand_id
1 'polypeptide(L)'
;MSFENKNLYALLGNDVEDDTVPAPMPKEITKATTSSKKADVPPPSADPAKARKNKKAPTGNDAALKNKTNNKSTPGPSATPAKHSKKPFDRHSRTGKTDSKKQVKQAWGDDKKELEDESRAEADAAAELAAEAEENPSGPAAKSLQDYLAELREKEAALGGARVVRKANEGAEAKWTAAEKIEKEQASYVEPSATKKSKQKSQKEKKFLDFNAVFADETPKFSNDRKPGFKGKKSNAPNSKVVKKEQNFPSL
;
A
#
# COMPACT_ATOMS: atom_id res chain seq x y z
N MET A 1 -53.37 55.93 12.23
CA MET A 1 -52.32 55.49 13.17
C MET A 1 -50.97 55.74 12.52
N SER A 2 -50.28 56.80 12.91
CA SER A 2 -48.88 57.04 12.54
C SER A 2 -48.12 57.29 13.83
N PHE A 3 -47.57 56.22 14.40
CA PHE A 3 -46.62 56.33 15.50
C PHE A 3 -45.35 56.96 14.92
N GLU A 4 -45.21 58.26 15.11
CA GLU A 4 -43.92 58.93 14.96
C GLU A 4 -42.96 58.26 15.94
N ASN A 5 -41.99 57.53 15.40
CA ASN A 5 -40.87 56.94 16.14
C ASN A 5 -39.93 58.07 16.59
N LYS A 6 -40.42 58.92 17.48
CA LYS A 6 -39.63 59.94 18.18
C LYS A 6 -38.96 59.21 19.33
N ASN A 7 -37.66 58.94 19.19
CA ASN A 7 -36.82 58.43 20.27
C ASN A 7 -37.07 59.25 21.54
N LEU A 8 -37.71 58.66 22.55
CA LEU A 8 -38.03 59.31 23.83
C LEU A 8 -36.77 59.78 24.56
N TYR A 9 -35.62 59.17 24.23
CA TYR A 9 -34.31 59.53 24.75
C TYR A 9 -33.72 60.81 24.15
N ALA A 10 -34.29 61.35 23.05
CA ALA A 10 -33.90 62.67 22.53
C ALA A 10 -34.37 63.82 23.43
N LEU A 11 -35.36 63.58 24.30
CA LEU A 11 -35.87 64.55 25.28
C LEU A 11 -35.01 64.63 26.54
N LEU A 12 -34.20 63.60 26.82
CA LEU A 12 -33.30 63.59 27.97
C LEU A 12 -31.96 64.18 27.53
N GLY A 13 -31.98 65.50 27.32
CA GLY A 13 -30.91 66.34 26.77
C GLY A 13 -29.56 66.21 27.48
N ASN A 14 -28.83 65.17 27.11
CA ASN A 14 -27.43 64.94 27.43
C ASN A 14 -26.67 64.49 26.16
N ASP A 15 -27.14 64.94 24.99
CA ASP A 15 -26.29 64.99 23.80
C ASP A 15 -25.29 66.13 24.03
N VAL A 16 -24.01 65.79 24.09
CA VAL A 16 -22.95 66.77 24.30
C VAL A 16 -22.85 67.58 23.01
N GLU A 17 -23.58 68.69 22.98
CA GLU A 17 -23.49 69.77 21.98
C GLU A 17 -22.13 70.50 22.13
N ASP A 18 -21.02 69.77 22.10
CA ASP A 18 -19.70 70.36 21.84
C ASP A 18 -19.53 70.46 20.33
N ASP A 19 -20.24 71.41 19.73
CA ASP A 19 -20.09 71.83 18.34
C ASP A 19 -18.80 72.68 18.19
N THR A 20 -17.69 72.12 18.69
CA THR A 20 -16.35 72.72 18.57
C THR A 20 -15.92 72.56 17.12
N VAL A 21 -16.37 73.48 16.27
CA VAL A 21 -15.85 73.63 14.90
C VAL A 21 -14.32 73.69 15.02
N PRO A 22 -13.58 72.74 14.43
CA PRO A 22 -12.13 72.72 14.58
C PRO A 22 -11.57 74.05 14.07
N ALA A 23 -10.91 74.78 14.96
CA ALA A 23 -10.30 76.06 14.63
C ALA A 23 -9.41 75.90 13.38
N PRO A 24 -9.40 76.89 12.47
CA PRO A 24 -8.55 76.84 11.29
C PRO A 24 -7.10 76.63 11.70
N MET A 25 -6.30 75.99 10.83
CA MET A 25 -4.90 75.71 11.13
C MET A 25 -4.19 76.99 11.60
N PRO A 26 -3.36 76.92 12.65
CA PRO A 26 -2.68 78.09 13.18
C PRO A 26 -1.79 78.71 12.11
N LYS A 27 -1.59 80.03 12.20
CA LYS A 27 -0.70 80.77 11.30
C LYS A 27 0.73 80.22 11.39
N GLU A 28 1.40 80.12 10.25
CA GLU A 28 2.79 79.67 10.18
C GLU A 28 3.71 80.71 10.83
N ILE A 29 4.37 80.33 11.92
CA ILE A 29 5.35 81.15 12.62
C ILE A 29 6.66 80.36 12.65
N THR A 30 7.69 80.87 11.98
CA THR A 30 9.00 80.22 11.90
C THR A 30 9.98 80.82 12.92
N LYS A 31 10.75 79.95 13.61
CA LYS A 31 11.78 80.39 14.55
C LYS A 31 13.04 80.80 13.77
N ALA A 32 13.40 82.08 13.83
CA ALA A 32 14.69 82.54 13.31
C ALA A 32 15.86 81.89 14.09
N THR A 33 16.88 81.43 13.34
CA THR A 33 18.13 80.87 13.88
C THR A 33 19.23 81.92 13.83
N THR A 34 20.04 82.01 14.89
CA THR A 34 21.23 82.89 14.95
C THR A 34 22.48 82.21 14.38
N SER A 35 22.35 80.98 13.85
CA SER A 35 23.47 80.22 13.30
C SER A 35 24.01 80.89 12.02
N SER A 36 25.32 81.10 12.00
CA SER A 36 26.05 81.57 10.81
C SER A 36 26.27 80.49 9.74
N LYS A 37 25.91 79.22 10.02
CA LYS A 37 26.22 78.07 9.16
C LYS A 37 25.20 78.02 8.02
N LYS A 38 25.71 77.96 6.78
CA LYS A 38 24.90 77.92 5.55
C LYS A 38 25.00 76.59 4.80
N ALA A 39 25.93 75.73 5.20
CA ALA A 39 26.09 74.41 4.61
C ALA A 39 25.08 73.42 5.23
N ASP A 40 24.42 72.64 4.38
CA ASP A 40 23.57 71.51 4.80
C ASP A 40 24.43 70.27 5.04
N VAL A 41 25.28 70.36 6.06
CA VAL A 41 26.18 69.29 6.48
C VAL A 41 25.96 69.05 7.97
N PRO A 42 25.81 67.79 8.41
CA PRO A 42 25.66 67.50 9.82
C PRO A 42 26.87 68.00 10.61
N PRO A 43 26.69 68.43 11.87
CA PRO A 43 27.80 68.91 12.69
C PRO A 43 28.81 67.77 12.94
N PRO A 44 30.08 68.08 13.25
CA PRO A 44 31.11 67.07 13.50
C PRO A 44 30.80 66.17 14.70
N SER A 45 29.87 66.56 15.57
CA SER A 45 29.38 65.73 16.68
C SER A 45 28.45 64.58 16.24
N ALA A 46 27.92 64.61 15.02
CA ALA A 46 27.05 63.58 14.46
C ALA A 46 27.86 62.40 13.88
N ASP A 47 28.86 61.94 14.61
CA ASP A 47 29.73 60.83 14.22
C ASP A 47 29.05 59.46 14.52
N PRO A 48 28.79 58.61 13.51
CA PRO A 48 28.22 57.28 13.73
C PRO A 48 29.12 56.36 14.58
N ALA A 49 30.43 56.60 14.65
CA ALA A 49 31.34 55.83 15.51
C ALA A 49 31.09 56.07 17.01
N LYS A 50 30.43 57.17 17.37
CA LYS A 50 30.05 57.48 18.75
C LYS A 50 28.78 56.75 19.22
N ALA A 51 28.15 55.96 18.35
CA ALA A 51 26.95 55.21 18.67
C ALA A 51 27.20 54.14 19.76
N ARG A 52 26.29 54.06 20.75
CA ARG A 52 26.37 53.06 21.82
C ARG A 52 25.95 51.68 21.29
N LYS A 53 26.91 50.77 21.13
CA LYS A 53 26.72 49.42 20.55
C LYS A 53 25.63 48.58 21.24
N ASN A 54 25.47 48.71 22.55
CA ASN A 54 24.47 47.98 23.36
C ASN A 54 23.53 48.94 24.10
N LYS A 55 22.90 49.87 23.37
CA LYS A 55 21.86 50.72 23.96
C LYS A 55 20.70 49.82 24.42
N LYS A 56 20.19 50.04 25.64
CA LYS A 56 19.00 49.34 26.16
C LYS A 56 17.84 49.55 25.19
N ALA A 57 17.45 48.47 24.51
CA ALA A 57 16.31 48.45 23.60
C ALA A 57 15.09 47.85 24.32
N PRO A 58 13.86 48.24 23.94
CA PRO A 58 12.67 47.54 24.42
C PRO A 58 12.77 46.05 24.03
N THR A 59 12.25 45.16 24.88
CA THR A 59 12.23 43.70 24.67
C THR A 59 10.81 43.15 24.81
N GLY A 60 10.59 41.89 24.41
CA GLY A 60 9.29 41.24 24.52
C GLY A 60 8.17 41.94 23.75
N ASN A 61 6.98 42.02 24.36
CA ASN A 61 5.78 42.57 23.72
C ASN A 61 5.92 44.08 23.43
N ASP A 62 6.60 44.83 24.30
CA ASP A 62 6.86 46.26 24.10
C ASP A 62 7.74 46.50 22.86
N ALA A 63 8.71 45.61 22.62
CA ALA A 63 9.51 45.64 21.40
C ALA A 63 8.69 45.30 20.15
N ALA A 64 7.81 44.31 20.24
CA ALA A 64 7.01 43.86 19.11
C ALA A 64 6.11 44.98 18.56
N LEU A 65 5.50 45.78 19.44
CA LEU A 65 4.66 46.92 19.07
C LEU A 65 5.48 48.13 18.61
N LYS A 66 6.66 48.36 19.22
CA LYS A 66 7.54 49.50 18.88
C LYS A 66 8.43 49.24 17.67
N ASN A 67 8.58 48.00 17.21
CA ASN A 67 9.36 47.63 16.05
C ASN A 67 8.55 47.89 14.77
N LYS A 68 9.05 48.76 13.89
CA LYS A 68 8.39 49.11 12.63
C LYS A 68 8.96 48.19 11.55
N THR A 69 8.20 47.16 11.17
CA THR A 69 8.54 46.30 10.02
C THR A 69 7.66 46.65 8.84
N ASN A 70 8.24 46.75 7.64
CA ASN A 70 7.55 47.23 6.43
C ASN A 70 7.46 46.15 5.34
N ASN A 71 7.00 44.94 5.71
CA ASN A 71 6.92 43.82 4.77
C ASN A 71 5.97 44.08 3.58
N LYS A 72 5.02 45.00 3.73
CA LYS A 72 4.04 45.33 2.68
C LYS A 72 4.67 46.07 1.50
N SER A 73 5.69 46.89 1.75
CA SER A 73 6.37 47.67 0.71
C SER A 73 7.61 46.96 0.15
N THR A 74 8.02 45.84 0.75
CA THR A 74 9.15 45.04 0.26
C THR A 74 8.67 44.02 -0.77
N PRO A 75 9.29 43.94 -1.96
CA PRO A 75 8.95 42.89 -2.92
C PRO A 75 9.25 41.50 -2.34
N GLY A 76 8.43 40.52 -2.71
CA GLY A 76 8.63 39.13 -2.31
C GLY A 76 9.95 38.55 -2.86
N PRO A 77 10.51 37.52 -2.21
CA PRO A 77 11.73 36.88 -2.70
C PRO A 77 11.47 36.19 -4.05
N SER A 78 12.45 36.27 -4.95
CA SER A 78 12.37 35.65 -6.30
C SER A 78 12.23 34.12 -6.26
N ALA A 79 12.68 33.48 -5.17
CA ALA A 79 12.75 32.02 -5.05
C ALA A 79 11.50 31.38 -4.38
N THR A 80 10.29 31.88 -4.65
CA THR A 80 9.09 31.14 -4.25
C THR A 80 8.78 30.08 -5.30
N PRO A 81 8.95 28.77 -5.02
CA PRO A 81 8.70 27.74 -6.01
C PRO A 81 7.23 27.76 -6.43
N ALA A 82 6.97 27.84 -7.74
CA ALA A 82 5.63 27.70 -8.28
C ALA A 82 5.05 26.33 -7.89
N LYS A 83 3.85 26.32 -7.33
CA LYS A 83 3.22 25.10 -6.76
C LYS A 83 2.92 23.99 -7.78
N HIS A 84 3.08 24.23 -9.08
CA HIS A 84 2.80 23.22 -10.08
C HIS A 84 3.59 23.46 -11.37
N SER A 85 4.68 22.71 -11.56
CA SER A 85 5.32 22.58 -12.88
C SER A 85 4.62 21.44 -13.61
N LYS A 86 3.77 21.77 -14.59
CA LYS A 86 3.24 20.77 -15.53
C LYS A 86 4.43 20.14 -16.23
N LYS A 87 4.60 18.82 -16.09
CA LYS A 87 5.69 18.11 -16.77
C LYS A 87 5.29 17.93 -18.23
N PRO A 88 5.87 18.66 -19.19
CA PRO A 88 5.45 18.59 -20.59
C PRO A 88 5.71 17.20 -21.21
N PHE A 89 6.59 16.41 -20.60
CA PHE A 89 7.03 15.12 -21.11
C PHE A 89 6.45 13.91 -20.36
N ASP A 90 5.31 14.05 -19.69
CA ASP A 90 4.73 12.96 -18.89
C ASP A 90 4.35 11.72 -19.73
N ARG A 91 3.86 11.95 -20.95
CA ARG A 91 3.55 10.87 -21.91
C ARG A 91 4.78 10.29 -22.62
N HIS A 92 5.97 10.85 -22.40
CA HIS A 92 7.21 10.41 -23.03
C HIS A 92 7.98 9.52 -22.07
N SER A 93 8.08 8.23 -22.41
CA SER A 93 8.86 7.28 -21.61
C SER A 93 10.30 7.74 -21.46
N ARG A 94 10.76 7.88 -20.21
CA ARG A 94 12.14 8.26 -19.89
C ARG A 94 13.08 7.07 -19.77
N THR A 95 12.56 5.85 -19.88
CA THR A 95 13.32 4.62 -19.64
C THR A 95 14.25 4.28 -20.80
N GLY A 96 14.03 4.86 -21.98
CA GLY A 96 14.76 4.52 -23.21
C GLY A 96 14.51 3.08 -23.66
N LYS A 97 13.48 2.42 -23.11
CA LYS A 97 13.08 1.06 -23.44
C LYS A 97 11.70 1.09 -24.08
N THR A 98 11.53 0.30 -25.13
CA THR A 98 10.26 0.08 -25.82
C THR A 98 10.12 -1.40 -26.09
N ASP A 99 8.97 -1.97 -25.75
CA ASP A 99 8.71 -3.38 -26.04
C ASP A 99 8.56 -3.60 -27.55
N SER A 100 8.97 -4.78 -28.02
CA SER A 100 8.80 -5.16 -29.42
C SER A 100 7.41 -5.73 -29.67
N LYS A 101 6.86 -5.49 -30.87
CA LYS A 101 5.58 -6.07 -31.31
C LYS A 101 5.56 -7.60 -31.14
N LYS A 102 6.69 -8.27 -31.37
CA LYS A 102 6.80 -9.72 -31.16
C LYS A 102 6.60 -10.11 -29.69
N GLN A 103 7.19 -9.36 -28.76
CA GLN A 103 7.07 -9.65 -27.32
C GLN A 103 5.64 -9.42 -26.85
N VAL A 104 5.01 -8.34 -27.29
CA VAL A 104 3.59 -8.06 -26.97
C VAL A 104 2.70 -9.17 -27.51
N LYS A 105 2.88 -9.59 -28.76
CA LYS A 105 2.08 -10.65 -29.39
C LYS A 105 2.24 -12.03 -28.76
N GLN A 106 3.44 -12.35 -28.29
CA GLN A 106 3.69 -13.62 -27.60
C GLN A 106 3.07 -13.63 -26.20
N ALA A 107 3.01 -12.49 -25.52
CA ALA A 107 2.47 -12.39 -24.17
C ALA A 107 0.94 -12.26 -24.14
N TRP A 108 0.35 -11.57 -25.12
CA TRP A 108 -1.07 -11.19 -25.12
C TRP A 108 -1.87 -11.73 -26.31
N GLY A 109 -1.25 -12.53 -27.18
CA GLY A 109 -1.89 -13.00 -28.42
C GLY A 109 -1.71 -12.04 -29.60
N ASP A 110 -2.08 -12.51 -30.78
CA ASP A 110 -2.07 -11.75 -32.02
C ASP A 110 -3.38 -12.01 -32.75
N ASP A 111 -4.07 -10.96 -33.18
CA ASP A 111 -5.38 -11.02 -33.87
C ASP A 111 -5.38 -11.99 -35.07
N LYS A 112 -4.20 -12.28 -35.63
CA LYS A 112 -4.01 -13.23 -36.74
C LYS A 112 -4.20 -14.70 -36.36
N LYS A 113 -4.12 -15.04 -35.08
CA LYS A 113 -4.16 -16.40 -34.55
C LYS A 113 -5.43 -16.72 -33.76
N GLU A 114 -6.34 -15.77 -33.64
CA GLU A 114 -7.59 -15.90 -32.87
C GLU A 114 -8.35 -17.18 -33.20
N LEU A 115 -8.52 -17.54 -34.48
CA LEU A 115 -9.22 -18.77 -34.87
C LEU A 115 -8.56 -20.03 -34.28
N GLU A 116 -7.23 -20.11 -34.30
CA GLU A 116 -6.53 -21.26 -33.71
C GLU A 116 -6.70 -21.28 -32.19
N ASP A 117 -6.65 -20.12 -31.56
CA ASP A 117 -6.78 -19.99 -30.10
C ASP A 117 -8.23 -20.30 -29.64
N GLU A 118 -9.25 -19.86 -30.38
CA GLU A 118 -10.65 -20.26 -30.20
C GLU A 118 -10.83 -21.78 -30.33
N SER A 119 -10.25 -22.39 -31.37
CA SER A 119 -10.34 -23.84 -31.57
C SER A 119 -9.68 -24.65 -30.45
N ARG A 120 -8.57 -24.16 -29.90
CA ARG A 120 -7.88 -24.77 -28.75
C ARG A 120 -8.68 -24.59 -27.49
N ALA A 121 -9.23 -23.40 -27.26
CA ALA A 121 -10.07 -23.11 -26.10
C ALA A 121 -11.34 -23.98 -26.10
N GLU A 122 -11.97 -24.19 -27.27
CA GLU A 122 -13.12 -25.10 -27.39
C GLU A 122 -12.73 -26.55 -27.10
N ALA A 123 -11.57 -27.00 -27.60
CA ALA A 123 -11.04 -28.33 -27.31
C ALA A 123 -10.73 -28.52 -25.81
N ASP A 124 -10.14 -27.51 -25.17
CA ASP A 124 -9.86 -27.51 -23.74
C ASP A 124 -11.16 -27.53 -22.92
N ALA A 125 -12.16 -26.73 -23.29
CA ALA A 125 -13.48 -26.75 -22.64
C ALA A 125 -14.19 -28.11 -22.78
N ALA A 126 -14.09 -28.74 -23.95
CA ALA A 126 -14.63 -30.09 -24.16
C ALA A 126 -13.89 -31.14 -23.32
N ALA A 127 -12.56 -31.01 -23.20
CA ALA A 127 -11.76 -31.89 -22.35
C ALA A 127 -12.08 -31.71 -20.86
N GLU A 128 -12.29 -30.47 -20.40
CA GLU A 128 -12.74 -30.19 -19.02
C GLU A 128 -14.13 -30.75 -18.75
N LEU A 129 -15.07 -30.62 -19.70
CA LEU A 129 -16.41 -31.21 -19.56
C LEU A 129 -16.36 -32.74 -19.51
N ALA A 130 -15.52 -33.36 -20.34
CA ALA A 130 -15.32 -34.81 -20.30
C ALA A 130 -14.69 -35.27 -18.97
N ALA A 131 -13.69 -34.55 -18.46
CA ALA A 131 -13.08 -34.83 -17.16
C ALA A 131 -14.07 -34.67 -16.00
N GLU A 132 -14.91 -33.63 -16.03
CA GLU A 132 -15.98 -33.43 -15.04
C GLU A 132 -17.03 -34.55 -15.11
N ALA A 133 -17.38 -35.02 -16.30
CA ALA A 133 -18.29 -36.15 -16.48
C ALA A 133 -17.70 -37.49 -15.99
N GLU A 134 -16.38 -37.65 -16.01
CA GLU A 134 -15.68 -38.80 -15.42
C GLU A 134 -15.55 -38.69 -13.89
N GLU A 135 -15.39 -37.48 -13.33
CA GLU A 135 -15.31 -37.26 -11.87
C GLU A 135 -16.70 -37.34 -11.19
N ASN A 136 -17.75 -36.90 -11.88
CA ASN A 136 -19.14 -37.15 -11.53
C ASN A 136 -19.78 -38.09 -12.56
N PRO A 137 -19.49 -39.41 -12.52
CA PRO A 137 -20.23 -40.33 -13.35
C PRO A 137 -21.68 -40.21 -12.91
N SER A 138 -22.55 -39.70 -13.79
CA SER A 138 -23.99 -39.93 -13.66
C SER A 138 -24.12 -41.43 -13.42
N GLY A 139 -24.47 -41.79 -12.18
CA GLY A 139 -24.48 -43.18 -11.76
C GLY A 139 -25.28 -44.03 -12.75
N PRO A 140 -24.98 -45.34 -12.85
CA PRO A 140 -25.71 -46.22 -13.76
C PRO A 140 -27.20 -45.99 -13.55
N ALA A 141 -27.94 -45.79 -14.66
CA ALA A 141 -29.36 -45.45 -14.68
C ALA A 141 -30.05 -46.05 -13.46
N ALA A 142 -30.46 -45.18 -12.53
CA ALA A 142 -30.93 -45.59 -11.21
C ALA A 142 -31.93 -46.72 -11.40
N LYS A 143 -31.58 -47.93 -10.94
CA LYS A 143 -32.52 -49.05 -10.91
C LYS A 143 -33.80 -48.50 -10.29
N SER A 144 -34.94 -48.75 -10.91
CA SER A 144 -36.20 -48.29 -10.33
C SER A 144 -36.26 -48.85 -8.91
N LEU A 145 -36.81 -48.09 -7.96
CA LEU A 145 -36.87 -48.51 -6.57
C LEU A 145 -37.49 -49.92 -6.45
N GLN A 146 -38.42 -50.27 -7.35
CA GLN A 146 -39.01 -51.61 -7.45
C GLN A 146 -37.99 -52.69 -7.82
N ASP A 147 -37.13 -52.47 -8.81
CA ASP A 147 -36.11 -53.45 -9.22
C ASP A 147 -35.08 -53.68 -8.11
N TYR A 148 -34.70 -52.62 -7.39
CA TYR A 148 -33.80 -52.73 -6.23
C TYR A 148 -34.44 -53.52 -5.08
N LEU A 149 -35.72 -53.28 -4.79
CA LEU A 149 -36.46 -54.04 -3.78
C LEU A 149 -36.71 -55.50 -4.19
N ALA A 150 -36.84 -55.78 -5.49
CA ALA A 150 -36.95 -57.14 -6.01
C ALA A 150 -35.63 -57.90 -5.84
N GLU A 151 -34.49 -57.30 -6.21
CA GLU A 151 -33.16 -57.89 -5.96
C GLU A 151 -32.89 -58.13 -4.47
N LEU A 152 -33.30 -57.21 -3.59
CA LEU A 152 -33.18 -57.39 -2.14
C LEU A 152 -34.00 -58.59 -1.67
N ARG A 153 -35.25 -58.72 -2.13
CA ARG A 153 -36.10 -59.87 -1.81
C ARG A 153 -35.53 -61.16 -2.35
N GLU A 154 -34.96 -61.18 -3.55
CA GLU A 154 -34.33 -62.37 -4.11
C GLU A 154 -33.07 -62.77 -3.33
N LYS A 155 -32.26 -61.80 -2.89
CA LYS A 155 -31.10 -62.04 -2.01
C LYS A 155 -31.53 -62.52 -0.63
N GLU A 156 -32.57 -61.93 -0.05
CA GLU A 156 -33.15 -62.37 1.22
C GLU A 156 -33.78 -63.76 1.08
N ALA A 157 -34.44 -64.08 -0.03
CA ALA A 157 -34.98 -65.40 -0.31
C ALA A 157 -33.84 -66.43 -0.50
N ALA A 158 -32.75 -66.05 -1.16
CA ALA A 158 -31.56 -66.88 -1.31
C ALA A 158 -30.84 -67.14 0.03
N LEU A 159 -30.88 -66.19 0.97
CA LEU A 159 -30.35 -66.39 2.34
C LEU A 159 -31.35 -67.04 3.30
N GLY A 160 -32.66 -66.81 3.13
CA GLY A 160 -33.73 -67.20 4.04
C GLY A 160 -34.41 -68.53 3.67
N GLY A 161 -34.17 -69.05 2.47
CA GLY A 161 -34.63 -70.36 2.03
C GLY A 161 -33.73 -71.47 2.54
N ALA A 162 -33.92 -71.83 3.81
CA ALA A 162 -33.20 -72.87 4.55
C ALA A 162 -31.77 -72.49 4.97
N ARG A 163 -31.62 -72.14 6.27
CA ARG A 163 -30.39 -72.43 7.00
C ARG A 163 -30.05 -73.88 6.72
N VAL A 164 -29.01 -74.13 5.92
CA VAL A 164 -28.52 -75.48 5.66
C VAL A 164 -28.02 -76.01 6.99
N VAL A 165 -28.91 -76.69 7.72
CA VAL A 165 -28.53 -77.51 8.85
C VAL A 165 -27.66 -78.59 8.24
N ARG A 166 -26.35 -78.48 8.46
CA ARG A 166 -25.37 -79.48 8.02
C ARG A 166 -25.94 -80.86 8.30
N LYS A 167 -26.03 -81.71 7.27
CA LYS A 167 -26.52 -83.07 7.47
C LYS A 167 -25.51 -83.80 8.36
N ALA A 168 -26.00 -84.64 9.28
CA ALA A 168 -25.14 -85.43 10.14
C ALA A 168 -24.11 -86.18 9.27
N ASN A 169 -22.82 -86.08 9.64
CA ASN A 169 -21.64 -86.61 8.95
C ASN A 169 -21.05 -85.81 7.77
N GLU A 170 -21.39 -84.53 7.59
CA GLU A 170 -20.64 -83.65 6.66
C GLU A 170 -19.20 -83.30 7.11
N GLY A 171 -18.82 -83.68 8.33
CA GLY A 171 -17.47 -83.51 8.90
C GLY A 171 -16.59 -84.76 8.87
N ALA A 172 -16.85 -85.74 7.99
CA ALA A 172 -15.92 -86.86 7.81
C ALA A 172 -14.63 -86.36 7.12
N GLU A 173 -13.48 -86.62 7.76
CA GLU A 173 -12.13 -86.15 7.41
C GLU A 173 -11.68 -86.47 5.97
N ALA A 174 -12.41 -87.36 5.28
CA ALA A 174 -12.14 -87.75 3.90
C ALA A 174 -12.43 -86.66 2.84
N LYS A 175 -13.06 -85.53 3.20
CA LYS A 175 -13.37 -84.44 2.24
C LYS A 175 -12.34 -83.30 2.21
N TRP A 176 -11.28 -83.36 3.01
CA TRP A 176 -10.23 -82.32 3.05
C TRP A 176 -9.01 -82.68 2.18
N THR A 177 -9.23 -83.44 1.10
CA THR A 177 -8.19 -83.80 0.12
C THR A 177 -8.14 -82.89 -1.10
N ALA A 178 -9.09 -81.95 -1.22
CA ALA A 178 -9.19 -81.00 -2.33
C ALA A 178 -8.78 -79.56 -1.94
N ALA A 179 -7.98 -79.40 -0.89
CA ALA A 179 -7.35 -78.12 -0.58
C ALA A 179 -6.03 -78.03 -1.34
N GLU A 180 -6.07 -77.44 -2.53
CA GLU A 180 -4.87 -77.04 -3.25
C GLU A 180 -4.12 -76.01 -2.39
N LYS A 181 -2.90 -76.36 -1.95
CA LYS A 181 -2.07 -75.48 -1.14
C LYS A 181 -1.60 -74.33 -2.05
N ILE A 182 -2.31 -73.21 -2.00
CA ILE A 182 -1.90 -71.98 -2.70
C ILE A 182 -0.69 -71.40 -1.96
N GLU A 183 0.51 -71.84 -2.32
CA GLU A 183 1.75 -71.17 -1.98
C GLU A 183 1.87 -69.91 -2.85
N LYS A 184 2.06 -68.76 -2.19
CA LYS A 184 2.36 -67.51 -2.88
C LYS A 184 3.78 -67.60 -3.42
N GLU A 185 3.92 -67.98 -4.69
CA GLU A 185 5.16 -67.79 -5.43
C GLU A 185 5.37 -66.29 -5.66
N GLN A 186 6.11 -65.64 -4.76
CA GLN A 186 6.64 -64.31 -5.01
C GLN A 186 7.88 -64.44 -5.89
N ALA A 187 7.67 -64.51 -7.21
CA ALA A 187 8.75 -64.33 -8.16
C ALA A 187 9.21 -62.87 -8.12
N SER A 188 10.35 -62.63 -7.47
CA SER A 188 11.07 -61.36 -7.54
C SER A 188 11.52 -61.13 -8.98
N TYR A 189 10.77 -60.32 -9.73
CA TYR A 189 11.01 -60.09 -11.16
C TYR A 189 12.33 -59.35 -11.46
N VAL A 190 13.02 -58.80 -10.45
CA VAL A 190 14.38 -58.26 -10.55
C VAL A 190 15.09 -58.44 -9.19
N GLU A 191 16.30 -59.00 -9.17
CA GLU A 191 17.15 -58.98 -7.97
C GLU A 191 17.66 -57.54 -7.70
N PRO A 192 17.44 -56.97 -6.50
CA PRO A 192 17.95 -55.63 -6.19
C PRO A 192 19.46 -55.70 -5.89
N SER A 193 20.28 -55.46 -6.91
CA SER A 193 21.76 -55.49 -6.82
C SER A 193 22.41 -54.28 -6.15
N ALA A 194 21.65 -53.44 -5.43
CA ALA A 194 22.22 -52.33 -4.68
C ALA A 194 21.35 -51.91 -3.47
N THR A 195 21.78 -52.28 -2.28
CA THR A 195 21.26 -51.75 -1.01
C THR A 195 21.81 -50.33 -0.78
N LYS A 196 21.17 -49.33 -1.38
CA LYS A 196 21.41 -47.93 -1.02
C LYS A 196 20.83 -47.67 0.38
N LYS A 197 21.68 -47.40 1.36
CA LYS A 197 21.27 -46.88 2.68
C LYS A 197 20.45 -45.60 2.46
N SER A 198 19.15 -45.68 2.69
CA SER A 198 18.28 -44.50 2.72
C SER A 198 18.70 -43.62 3.90
N LYS A 199 19.37 -42.49 3.61
CA LYS A 199 19.53 -41.41 4.59
C LYS A 199 18.12 -40.87 4.84
N GLN A 200 17.52 -41.24 5.98
CA GLN A 200 16.24 -40.66 6.41
C GLN A 200 16.44 -39.16 6.57
N LYS A 201 15.90 -38.38 5.63
CA LYS A 201 15.66 -36.95 5.84
C LYS A 201 14.45 -36.87 6.76
N SER A 202 14.57 -36.08 7.83
CA SER A 202 13.45 -35.80 8.73
C SER A 202 12.25 -35.31 7.92
N GLN A 203 11.08 -35.87 8.18
CA GLN A 203 9.87 -35.40 7.53
C GLN A 203 9.62 -33.95 7.94
N LYS A 204 9.28 -33.12 6.96
CA LYS A 204 8.92 -31.73 7.22
C LYS A 204 7.61 -31.72 8.00
N GLU A 205 7.71 -31.50 9.30
CA GLU A 205 6.55 -31.27 10.16
C GLU A 205 5.91 -29.94 9.78
N LYS A 206 4.61 -29.98 9.47
CA LYS A 206 3.80 -28.78 9.26
C LYS A 206 3.55 -28.16 10.62
N LYS A 207 4.27 -27.08 10.94
CA LYS A 207 3.92 -26.20 12.07
C LYS A 207 2.70 -25.39 11.67
N PHE A 208 1.54 -25.76 12.19
CA PHE A 208 0.37 -24.90 12.15
C PHE A 208 0.61 -23.75 13.13
N LEU A 209 0.59 -22.52 12.60
CA LEU A 209 0.53 -21.32 13.41
C LEU A 209 -0.96 -21.01 13.59
N ASP A 210 -1.47 -21.18 14.80
CA ASP A 210 -2.81 -20.74 15.15
C ASP A 210 -2.78 -19.21 15.24
N PHE A 211 -3.29 -18.53 14.21
CA PHE A 211 -3.46 -17.09 14.23
C PHE A 211 -4.94 -16.75 14.42
N ASN A 212 -5.22 -15.91 15.40
CA ASN A 212 -6.50 -15.23 15.51
C ASN A 212 -6.44 -13.96 14.66
N ALA A 213 -7.07 -13.97 13.50
CA ALA A 213 -7.25 -12.77 12.70
C ALA A 213 -8.35 -11.91 13.34
N VAL A 214 -7.95 -10.84 14.03
CA VAL A 214 -8.85 -9.75 14.37
C VAL A 214 -8.86 -8.80 13.19
N PHE A 215 -9.92 -8.85 12.38
CA PHE A 215 -10.19 -7.83 11.37
C PHE A 215 -10.79 -6.63 12.09
N ALA A 216 -9.95 -5.63 12.37
CA ALA A 216 -10.44 -4.30 12.67
C ALA A 216 -10.79 -3.63 11.34
N ASP A 217 -12.02 -3.15 11.18
CA ASP A 217 -12.47 -2.40 10.00
C ASP A 217 -11.69 -1.08 9.79
N GLU A 218 -10.90 -0.67 10.79
CA GLU A 218 -10.08 0.52 10.74
C GLU A 218 -8.62 0.21 11.10
N THR A 219 -7.74 0.40 10.12
CA THR A 219 -6.29 0.41 10.38
C THR A 219 -5.96 1.59 11.30
N PRO A 220 -5.22 1.40 12.41
CA PRO A 220 -4.81 2.51 13.25
C PRO A 220 -3.87 3.41 12.44
N LYS A 221 -4.29 4.65 12.20
CA LYS A 221 -3.48 5.70 11.58
C LYS A 221 -2.24 5.92 12.45
N PHE A 222 -1.08 5.48 11.98
CA PHE A 222 0.20 5.84 12.58
C PHE A 222 0.40 7.35 12.43
N SER A 223 0.03 8.12 13.45
CA SER A 223 0.41 9.53 13.59
C SER A 223 1.91 9.58 13.89
N ASN A 224 2.70 9.86 12.85
CA ASN A 224 4.14 9.99 12.96
C ASN A 224 4.54 11.35 13.56
N ASP A 225 4.07 11.62 14.77
CA ASP A 225 4.46 12.78 15.58
C ASP A 225 5.64 12.42 16.47
N ARG A 226 6.79 12.13 15.84
CA ARG A 226 8.09 12.18 16.53
C ARG A 226 9.18 12.71 15.60
N LYS A 227 9.41 14.01 15.67
CA LYS A 227 10.73 14.60 15.42
C LYS A 227 11.65 14.18 16.58
N PRO A 228 12.91 13.80 16.33
CA PRO A 228 13.96 14.78 16.58
C PRO A 228 15.14 14.69 15.60
N GLY A 229 15.92 15.78 15.48
CA GLY A 229 17.33 15.69 15.08
C GLY A 229 17.72 16.21 13.70
N PHE A 230 17.43 17.48 13.43
CA PHE A 230 18.22 18.25 12.47
C PHE A 230 19.63 18.50 13.04
N LYS A 231 20.66 17.85 12.50
CA LYS A 231 22.08 18.21 12.68
C LYS A 231 22.82 18.15 11.34
N GLY A 232 23.04 19.35 10.77
CA GLY A 232 24.33 19.81 10.25
C GLY A 232 25.07 18.98 9.19
N LYS A 233 24.99 19.46 7.93
CA LYS A 233 26.12 19.89 7.07
C LYS A 233 27.53 19.34 7.39
N LYS A 234 28.11 18.57 6.45
CA LYS A 234 29.54 18.61 6.02
C LYS A 234 29.60 18.08 4.57
N SER A 235 29.65 18.97 3.57
CA SER A 235 30.84 19.42 2.82
C SER A 235 31.41 18.41 1.81
N ASN A 236 31.05 18.66 0.54
CA ASN A 236 31.82 18.63 -0.70
C ASN A 236 33.29 18.10 -0.71
N ALA A 237 33.58 17.29 -1.75
CA ALA A 237 34.83 17.13 -2.54
C ALA A 237 35.49 15.71 -2.51
N PRO A 238 36.31 15.32 -3.51
CA PRO A 238 35.85 14.67 -4.75
C PRO A 238 36.58 13.35 -5.12
N ASN A 239 35.98 12.61 -6.05
CA ASN A 239 36.58 11.74 -7.09
C ASN A 239 37.83 10.91 -6.74
N SER A 240 37.66 9.60 -6.53
CA SER A 240 38.72 8.61 -6.73
C SER A 240 38.27 7.53 -7.72
N LYS A 241 38.91 7.54 -8.89
CA LYS A 241 38.89 6.46 -9.89
C LYS A 241 39.42 5.19 -9.22
N VAL A 242 38.56 4.17 -9.09
CA VAL A 242 39.01 2.81 -8.75
C VAL A 242 39.54 2.17 -10.03
N VAL A 243 40.86 2.14 -10.18
CA VAL A 243 41.57 1.28 -11.12
C VAL A 243 41.38 -0.15 -10.64
N LYS A 244 40.61 -0.95 -11.38
CA LYS A 244 40.55 -2.40 -11.18
C LYS A 244 41.91 -2.97 -11.56
N LYS A 245 42.68 -3.43 -10.56
CA LYS A 245 43.82 -4.32 -10.79
C LYS A 245 43.26 -5.70 -11.10
N GLU A 246 43.46 -6.14 -12.34
CA GLU A 246 43.33 -7.54 -12.72
C GLU A 246 44.37 -8.34 -11.92
N GLN A 247 43.89 -9.12 -10.97
CA GLN A 247 44.67 -10.11 -10.24
C GLN A 247 44.11 -11.47 -10.64
N ASN A 248 44.93 -12.19 -11.41
CA ASN A 248 44.96 -13.63 -11.63
C ASN A 248 43.85 -14.46 -10.98
N PHE A 249 42.97 -15.01 -11.82
CA PHE A 249 42.25 -16.25 -11.48
C PHE A 249 43.06 -17.44 -12.04
N PRO A 250 43.43 -18.43 -11.21
CA PRO A 250 44.03 -19.67 -11.70
C PRO A 250 42.96 -20.55 -12.34
N SER A 251 43.27 -21.09 -13.52
CA SER A 251 42.46 -22.05 -14.25
C SER A 251 42.39 -23.40 -13.52
N LEU A 252 41.18 -23.91 -13.35
CA LEU A 252 40.83 -25.32 -13.16
C LEU A 252 39.52 -25.60 -13.89
#